data_AF-A0A812M098-F1
#
_entry.id   AF-A0A812M098-F1
#
_cell.length_a   1.000
_cell.length_b   1.000
_cell.length_c   1.000
_cell.angle_alpha   90.00
_cell.angle_beta   90.00
_cell.angle_gamma   90.00
#
_symmetry.space_group_name_H-M   'P 1'
#
loop_
_entity.id
_entity.type
_entity.pdbx_description
1 polymer ?
#
loop_
_entity_poly.entity_id
_entity_poly.type
_entity_poly.pdbx_seq_one_letter_code
_entity_poly.pdbx_strand_id
1 'polypeptide(L)'
;MYEPRRYAEWLHSEVFLPVVVVIGSDAAKARVKEANGLSLAELFAPFGGHFRGISVSAQSLERQIPIENLRVRYVDADLAVQLSTLQADQVAAWTVESSALAGRPDSLEAPSPWYEQWRNALFGALRWSEHEALDQPAAAMLVVLSKEPDPVMQLEQLLHASKMPPLCTQGVLDPVPSRVAVLLHDLSDPESPSKEDFDKNLASIRARFAPNLVLPLHINHGDAKFTMPEAEDLFKSFLVQTAPPPPPPPPEAADEVKPSPGSRLTREDLQSLAQVGTEVVVKSAVPWMEKQLQQLEAQISQARKGFRNQLKYLWRKPREGARFSRLTLKRLQLRARHANFV
;
A
#
# COMPACT_ATOMS: atom_id res chain seq x y z
N MET A 1 4.26 28.53 -15.31
CA MET A 1 3.09 28.54 -14.42
C MET A 1 2.31 27.26 -14.73
N TYR A 2 2.29 26.26 -13.84
CA TYR A 2 1.56 25.00 -14.11
C TYR A 2 0.08 25.32 -14.28
N GLU A 3 -0.54 24.85 -15.36
CA GLU A 3 -1.98 24.94 -15.50
C GLU A 3 -2.64 24.20 -14.32
N PRO A 4 -3.68 24.77 -13.67
CA PRO A 4 -4.34 24.16 -12.52
C PRO A 4 -4.78 22.70 -12.75
N ARG A 5 -5.11 22.35 -14.00
CA ARG A 5 -5.48 20.98 -14.41
C ARG A 5 -4.32 19.99 -14.29
N ARG A 6 -3.10 20.38 -14.70
CA ARG A 6 -1.90 19.54 -14.60
C ARG A 6 -1.50 19.26 -13.15
N TYR A 7 -1.72 20.22 -12.25
CA TYR A 7 -1.42 20.03 -10.83
C TYR A 7 -2.40 19.05 -10.17
N ALA A 8 -3.70 19.15 -10.48
CA ALA A 8 -4.68 18.19 -10.00
C ALA A 8 -4.41 16.77 -10.53
N GLU A 9 -4.09 16.64 -11.83
CA GLU A 9 -3.70 15.37 -12.43
C GLU A 9 -2.48 14.76 -11.73
N TRP A 10 -1.44 15.56 -11.46
CA TRP A 10 -0.27 15.11 -10.72
C TRP A 10 -0.62 14.63 -9.30
N LEU A 11 -1.42 15.38 -8.53
CA LEU A 11 -1.84 14.97 -7.18
C LEU A 11 -2.57 13.62 -7.19
N HIS A 12 -3.48 13.41 -8.14
CA HIS A 12 -4.27 12.19 -8.22
C HIS A 12 -3.52 11.01 -8.84
N SER A 13 -2.54 11.26 -9.70
CA SER A 13 -1.87 10.22 -10.48
C SER A 13 -0.47 9.87 -9.99
N GLU A 14 0.12 10.65 -9.08
CA GLU A 14 1.47 10.42 -8.57
C GLU A 14 1.59 10.55 -7.05
N VAL A 15 0.79 11.43 -6.42
CA VAL A 15 0.90 11.69 -4.98
C VAL A 15 -0.03 10.78 -4.18
N PHE A 16 -1.34 10.92 -4.28
CA PHE A 16 -2.26 10.23 -3.38
C PHE A 16 -2.72 8.88 -3.93
N LEU A 17 -1.74 8.01 -4.22
CA LEU A 17 -1.97 6.67 -4.74
C LEU A 17 -2.27 5.67 -3.60
N PRO A 18 -3.28 4.80 -3.74
CA PRO A 18 -3.47 3.66 -2.87
C PRO A 18 -2.20 2.82 -2.75
N VAL A 19 -1.97 2.28 -1.55
CA VAL A 19 -0.74 1.54 -1.24
C VAL A 19 -0.99 0.04 -1.23
N VAL A 20 -0.11 -0.70 -1.90
CA VAL A 20 0.03 -2.14 -1.75
C VAL A 20 1.34 -2.40 -1.00
N VAL A 21 1.22 -2.88 0.24
CA VAL A 21 2.40 -3.25 1.02
C VAL A 21 2.90 -4.61 0.57
N VAL A 22 4.21 -4.76 0.37
CA VAL A 22 4.84 -6.02 -0.01
C VAL A 22 5.60 -6.59 1.19
N ILE A 23 5.28 -7.83 1.54
CA ILE A 23 5.85 -8.56 2.67
C ILE A 23 6.46 -9.84 2.09
N GLY A 24 7.79 -9.94 2.07
CA GLY A 24 8.49 -11.11 1.56
C GLY A 24 9.14 -11.95 2.64
N SER A 25 9.34 -13.24 2.38
CA SER A 25 10.34 -14.05 3.09
C SER A 25 11.75 -13.49 2.83
N ASP A 26 12.67 -13.71 3.76
CA ASP A 26 14.05 -13.24 3.60
C ASP A 26 14.73 -13.89 2.39
N ALA A 27 14.39 -15.15 2.09
CA ALA A 27 14.87 -15.86 0.90
C ALA A 27 14.36 -15.20 -0.40
N ALA A 28 13.07 -14.85 -0.48
CA ALA A 28 12.52 -14.17 -1.66
C ALA A 28 13.15 -12.78 -1.86
N LYS A 29 13.30 -11.99 -0.78
CA LYS A 29 13.95 -10.67 -0.82
C LYS A 29 15.39 -10.77 -1.30
N ALA A 30 16.18 -11.67 -0.70
CA ALA A 30 17.58 -11.87 -1.06
C ALA A 30 17.72 -12.31 -2.52
N ARG A 31 16.87 -13.24 -2.97
CA ARG A 31 16.95 -13.76 -4.34
C ARG A 31 16.59 -12.69 -5.38
N VAL A 32 15.54 -11.91 -5.18
CA VAL A 32 15.18 -10.82 -6.11
C VAL A 32 16.25 -9.74 -6.14
N LYS A 33 16.87 -9.43 -4.98
CA LYS A 33 17.97 -8.47 -4.92
C LYS A 33 19.22 -8.96 -5.65
N GLU A 34 19.58 -10.22 -5.48
CA GLU A 34 20.73 -10.85 -6.14
C GLU A 34 20.51 -10.99 -7.66
N ALA A 35 19.36 -11.52 -8.07
CA ALA A 35 19.07 -11.79 -9.47
C ALA A 35 18.89 -10.50 -10.28
N ASN A 36 18.15 -9.53 -9.72
CA ASN A 36 17.63 -8.39 -10.47
C ASN A 36 18.08 -7.03 -9.94
N GLY A 37 18.79 -6.95 -8.81
CA GLY A 37 19.22 -5.68 -8.23
C GLY A 37 18.09 -4.86 -7.57
N LEU A 38 16.86 -5.39 -7.55
CA LEU A 38 15.64 -4.73 -7.07
C LEU A 38 15.20 -5.30 -5.71
N SER A 39 14.47 -4.50 -4.93
CA SER A 39 13.62 -5.00 -3.85
C SER A 39 12.34 -5.64 -4.41
N LEU A 40 11.55 -6.30 -3.55
CA LEU A 40 10.29 -6.90 -3.98
C LEU A 40 9.28 -5.83 -4.41
N ALA A 41 9.18 -4.70 -3.71
CA ALA A 41 8.28 -3.62 -4.11
C ALA A 41 8.73 -2.94 -5.41
N GLU A 42 10.04 -2.69 -5.59
CA GLU A 42 10.58 -2.10 -6.82
C GLU A 42 10.32 -2.99 -8.04
N LEU A 43 10.31 -4.31 -7.87
CA LEU A 43 9.97 -5.26 -8.93
C LEU A 43 8.56 -5.04 -9.52
N PHE A 44 7.62 -4.55 -8.70
CA PHE A 44 6.25 -4.27 -9.12
C PHE A 44 5.96 -2.79 -9.41
N ALA A 45 6.86 -1.87 -9.07
CA ALA A 45 6.61 -0.43 -9.11
C ALA A 45 6.13 0.09 -10.49
N PRO A 46 6.72 -0.32 -11.64
CA PRO A 46 6.23 0.11 -12.96
C PRO A 46 4.81 -0.39 -13.29
N PHE A 47 4.40 -1.50 -12.66
CA PHE A 47 3.16 -2.23 -12.93
C PHE A 47 1.99 -1.79 -12.04
N GLY A 48 2.19 -0.77 -11.21
CA GLY A 48 1.12 -0.12 -10.44
C GLY A 48 0.27 0.86 -11.26
N GLY A 49 0.06 0.62 -12.56
CA GLY A 49 -0.71 1.52 -13.43
C GLY A 49 0.11 2.56 -14.21
N HIS A 50 1.45 2.58 -14.09
CA HIS A 50 2.32 3.54 -14.77
C HIS A 50 2.68 3.12 -16.19
N PHE A 51 3.03 1.84 -16.38
CA PHE A 51 3.35 1.30 -17.72
C PHE A 51 2.11 0.88 -18.50
N ARG A 52 1.14 0.25 -17.83
CA ARG A 52 -0.17 -0.12 -18.37
C ARG A 52 -1.24 0.37 -17.41
N GLY A 53 -2.10 1.26 -17.86
CA GLY A 53 -3.20 1.77 -17.06
C GLY A 53 -4.12 0.64 -16.60
N ILE A 54 -4.51 0.68 -15.33
CA ILE A 54 -5.42 -0.31 -14.75
C ILE A 54 -6.82 0.31 -14.78
N SER A 55 -7.70 -0.22 -15.62
CA SER A 55 -9.10 0.21 -15.65
C SER A 55 -9.96 -0.75 -14.83
N VAL A 56 -10.66 -0.21 -13.85
CA VAL A 56 -11.53 -0.98 -12.95
C VAL A 56 -12.91 -0.36 -12.90
N SER A 57 -13.85 -1.13 -12.36
CA SER A 57 -15.18 -0.64 -12.08
C SER A 57 -15.44 -0.82 -10.59
N ALA A 58 -15.58 0.30 -9.89
CA ALA A 58 -15.77 0.30 -8.45
C ALA A 58 -17.26 0.48 -8.12
N GLN A 59 -17.80 -0.38 -7.27
CA GLN A 59 -19.15 -0.26 -6.76
C GLN A 59 -19.18 0.75 -5.62
N SER A 60 -19.88 1.85 -5.84
CA SER A 60 -20.21 2.84 -4.83
C SER A 60 -21.72 2.95 -4.74
N LEU A 61 -22.31 2.55 -3.61
CA LEU A 61 -23.76 2.49 -3.43
C LEU A 61 -24.45 1.59 -4.46
N GLU A 62 -25.43 2.14 -5.17
CA GLU A 62 -26.18 1.54 -6.27
C GLU A 62 -25.54 1.87 -7.62
N ARG A 63 -24.39 2.56 -7.63
CA ARG A 63 -23.72 3.02 -8.84
C ARG A 63 -22.41 2.30 -9.04
N GLN A 64 -22.23 1.83 -10.26
CA GLN A 64 -20.96 1.33 -10.73
C GLN A 64 -20.19 2.49 -11.35
N ILE A 65 -19.01 2.82 -10.78
CA ILE A 65 -18.17 3.92 -11.21
C ILE A 65 -16.98 3.35 -11.99
N PRO A 66 -16.87 3.61 -13.30
CA PRO A 66 -15.65 3.29 -14.03
C PRO A 66 -14.51 4.19 -13.54
N ILE A 67 -13.38 3.58 -13.21
CA ILE A 67 -12.13 4.27 -12.87
C ILE A 67 -11.11 3.86 -13.93
N GLU A 68 -10.79 4.79 -14.81
CA GLU A 68 -9.77 4.62 -15.83
C GLU A 68 -8.40 5.00 -15.27
N ASN A 69 -7.36 4.27 -15.68
CA ASN A 69 -5.98 4.54 -15.31
C ASN A 69 -5.75 4.63 -13.78
N LEU A 70 -6.39 3.74 -13.01
CA LEU A 70 -6.09 3.58 -11.59
C LEU A 70 -4.60 3.27 -11.45
N ARG A 71 -3.97 4.01 -10.53
CA ARG A 71 -2.58 3.79 -10.15
C ARG A 71 -2.50 3.41 -8.69
N VAL A 72 -1.54 2.57 -8.36
CA VAL A 72 -1.20 2.15 -7.01
C VAL A 72 0.31 2.22 -6.84
N ARG A 73 0.76 2.30 -5.59
CA ARG A 73 2.18 2.25 -5.25
C ARG A 73 2.47 0.97 -4.45
N TYR A 74 3.54 0.28 -4.83
CA TYR A 74 4.09 -0.83 -4.07
C TYR A 74 5.14 -0.31 -3.10
N VAL A 75 5.13 -0.80 -1.85
CA VAL A 75 6.09 -0.41 -0.81
C VAL A 75 6.45 -1.63 0.00
N ASP A 76 7.74 -1.90 0.21
CA ASP A 76 8.14 -2.95 1.14
C ASP A 76 7.75 -2.56 2.56
N ALA A 77 7.18 -3.51 3.32
CA ALA A 77 6.71 -3.23 4.67
C ALA A 77 7.82 -2.69 5.60
N ASP A 78 9.07 -3.10 5.38
CA ASP A 78 10.22 -2.66 6.17
C ASP A 78 10.61 -1.20 5.87
N LEU A 79 10.24 -0.68 4.70
CA LEU A 79 10.50 0.70 4.26
C LEU A 79 9.29 1.63 4.47
N ALA A 80 8.17 1.08 4.95
CA ALA A 80 6.93 1.79 5.18
C ALA A 80 6.96 2.58 6.51
N VAL A 81 7.92 3.50 6.62
CA VAL A 81 8.17 4.32 7.81
C VAL A 81 8.32 5.78 7.43
N GLN A 82 7.90 6.67 8.33
CA GLN A 82 8.12 8.10 8.14
C GLN A 82 9.60 8.42 8.33
N LEU A 83 10.16 9.22 7.42
CA LEU A 83 11.52 9.74 7.58
C LEU A 83 11.56 10.73 8.73
N SER A 84 12.64 10.69 9.53
CA SER A 84 12.92 11.77 10.47
C SER A 84 13.21 13.06 9.71
N THR A 85 13.02 14.22 10.36
CA THR A 85 13.32 15.54 9.76
C THR A 85 14.75 15.61 9.22
N LEU A 86 15.73 15.08 9.97
CA LEU A 86 17.13 15.04 9.53
C LEU A 86 17.32 14.22 8.25
N GLN A 87 16.69 13.04 8.18
CA GLN A 87 16.77 12.18 6.99
C GLN A 87 16.07 12.82 5.79
N ALA A 88 14.90 13.42 6.01
CA ALA A 88 14.16 14.14 4.98
C ALA A 88 14.97 15.31 4.40
N ASP A 89 15.60 16.10 5.26
CA ASP A 89 16.47 17.22 4.85
C ASP A 89 17.70 16.72 4.06
N GLN A 90 18.33 15.63 4.52
CA GLN A 90 19.46 15.01 3.82
C GLN A 90 19.09 14.50 2.43
N VAL A 91 17.96 13.80 2.31
CA VAL A 91 17.47 13.29 1.02
C VAL A 91 17.15 14.47 0.10
N ALA A 92 16.41 15.48 0.58
CA ALA A 92 16.05 16.64 -0.23
C ALA A 92 17.28 17.42 -0.71
N ALA A 93 18.26 17.66 0.16
CA ALA A 93 19.51 18.35 -0.20
C ALA A 93 20.30 17.57 -1.25
N TRP A 94 20.52 16.27 -1.01
CA TRP A 94 21.25 15.39 -1.92
C TRP A 94 20.57 15.29 -3.30
N THR A 95 19.24 15.18 -3.32
CA THR A 95 18.45 15.11 -4.55
C THR A 95 18.56 16.40 -5.38
N VAL A 96 18.53 17.57 -4.73
CA VAL A 96 18.74 18.86 -5.42
C VAL A 96 20.16 18.98 -5.96
N GLU A 97 21.18 18.62 -5.17
CA GLU A 97 22.58 18.66 -5.60
C GLU A 97 22.83 17.74 -6.81
N SER A 98 22.31 16.52 -6.76
CA SER A 98 22.43 15.54 -7.85
C SER A 98 21.74 16.02 -9.14
N SER A 99 20.60 16.71 -9.00
CA SER A 99 19.90 17.33 -10.13
C SER A 99 20.70 18.46 -10.77
N ALA A 100 21.36 19.28 -9.95
CA ALA A 100 22.18 20.40 -10.42
C ALA A 100 23.39 19.92 -11.23
N LEU A 101 23.96 18.77 -10.86
CA LEU A 101 25.06 18.14 -11.57
C LEU A 101 24.66 17.49 -12.91
N ALA A 102 23.38 17.13 -13.08
CA ALA A 102 22.87 16.47 -14.29
C ALA A 102 22.31 17.45 -15.35
N GLY A 103 22.11 18.73 -15.01
CA GLY A 103 21.47 19.73 -15.87
C GLY A 103 22.43 20.50 -16.78
N ARG A 104 21.94 20.95 -17.95
CA ARG A 104 22.57 22.06 -18.67
C ARG A 104 22.31 23.36 -17.88
N PRO A 105 23.31 24.20 -17.62
CA PRO A 105 23.19 25.38 -16.75
C PRO A 105 22.17 26.43 -17.22
N ASP A 106 21.71 26.39 -18.49
CA ASP A 106 20.96 27.49 -19.11
C ASP A 106 19.48 27.20 -19.46
N SER A 107 18.90 26.06 -19.07
CA SER A 107 17.46 25.83 -19.29
C SER A 107 16.63 26.16 -18.05
N LEU A 108 16.07 27.38 -18.03
CA LEU A 108 15.06 27.83 -17.07
C LEU A 108 13.63 27.41 -17.46
N GLU A 109 13.47 26.54 -18.47
CA GLU A 109 12.16 26.04 -18.87
C GLU A 109 11.58 25.13 -17.78
N ALA A 110 10.35 25.43 -17.36
CA ALA A 110 9.69 24.71 -16.29
C ALA A 110 8.96 23.44 -16.81
N PRO A 111 9.00 22.33 -16.06
CA PRO A 111 9.72 22.14 -14.80
C PRO A 111 11.22 21.85 -15.03
N SER A 112 12.10 22.53 -14.29
CA SER A 112 13.51 22.20 -14.25
C SER A 112 13.70 20.85 -13.52
N PRO A 113 14.63 19.97 -13.96
CA PRO A 113 14.81 18.64 -13.38
C PRO A 113 15.01 18.61 -11.86
N TRP A 114 15.62 19.66 -11.29
CA TRP A 114 15.82 19.78 -9.84
C TRP A 114 14.52 19.99 -9.05
N TYR A 115 13.54 20.68 -9.63
CA TYR A 115 12.29 20.98 -8.94
C TYR A 115 11.43 19.72 -8.80
N GLU A 116 11.38 18.89 -9.85
CA GLU A 116 10.63 17.63 -9.81
C GLU A 116 11.26 16.66 -8.80
N GLN A 117 12.58 16.57 -8.81
CA GLN A 117 13.35 15.75 -7.89
C GLN A 117 13.17 16.21 -6.43
N TRP A 118 13.31 17.50 -6.16
CA TRP A 118 13.02 18.09 -4.83
C TRP A 118 11.57 17.84 -4.39
N ARG A 119 10.60 18.07 -5.27
CA ARG A 119 9.18 17.87 -4.99
C ARG A 119 8.91 16.40 -4.62
N ASN A 120 9.47 15.46 -5.37
CA ASN A 120 9.32 14.03 -5.09
C ASN A 120 9.95 13.66 -3.73
N ALA A 121 11.12 14.22 -3.40
CA ALA A 121 11.75 14.04 -2.10
C ALA A 121 10.88 14.60 -0.95
N LEU A 122 10.33 15.81 -1.11
CA LEU A 122 9.44 16.44 -0.12
C LEU A 122 8.19 15.58 0.14
N PHE A 123 7.44 15.23 -0.91
CA PHE A 123 6.22 14.42 -0.77
C PHE A 123 6.51 12.96 -0.38
N GLY A 124 7.72 12.46 -0.64
CA GLY A 124 8.21 11.20 -0.11
C GLY A 124 8.46 11.25 1.40
N ALA A 125 9.03 12.34 1.91
CA ALA A 125 9.29 12.54 3.33
C ALA A 125 8.03 12.70 4.19
N LEU A 126 6.92 13.14 3.59
CA LEU A 126 5.64 13.26 4.28
C LEU A 126 4.90 11.92 4.47
N ARG A 127 5.35 10.86 3.79
CA ARG A 127 4.69 9.55 3.82
C ARG A 127 4.75 8.89 5.18
N TRP A 128 3.76 8.03 5.41
CA TRP A 128 3.60 7.23 6.61
C TRP A 128 3.52 8.10 7.87
N SER A 129 2.89 9.27 7.74
CA SER A 129 2.61 10.20 8.84
C SER A 129 1.34 9.79 9.59
N GLU A 130 1.42 9.82 10.92
CA GLU A 130 0.30 9.46 11.81
C GLU A 130 -0.88 10.44 11.75
N HIS A 131 -0.67 11.66 11.24
CA HIS A 131 -1.68 12.72 11.26
C HIS A 131 -2.61 12.74 10.05
N GLU A 132 -2.18 12.21 8.90
CA GLU A 132 -2.93 12.29 7.65
C GLU A 132 -3.51 10.96 7.18
N ALA A 133 -2.91 9.83 7.60
CA ALA A 133 -3.33 8.47 7.28
C ALA A 133 -3.54 8.17 5.76
N LEU A 134 -2.89 8.95 4.88
CA LEU A 134 -3.03 8.83 3.43
C LEU A 134 -2.36 7.58 2.85
N ASP A 135 -1.42 6.99 3.61
CA ASP A 135 -0.70 5.76 3.26
C ASP A 135 -1.38 4.48 3.75
N GLN A 136 -2.67 4.54 4.07
CA GLN A 136 -3.46 3.36 4.44
C GLN A 136 -3.29 2.25 3.37
N PRO A 137 -2.74 1.08 3.76
CA PRO A 137 -2.63 -0.03 2.83
C PRO A 137 -4.01 -0.49 2.38
N ALA A 138 -4.22 -0.57 1.06
CA ALA A 138 -5.42 -1.15 0.46
C ALA A 138 -5.28 -2.66 0.28
N ALA A 139 -4.04 -3.14 0.11
CA ALA A 139 -3.72 -4.56 0.06
C ALA A 139 -2.34 -4.84 0.68
N ALA A 140 -2.13 -6.09 1.10
CA ALA A 140 -0.83 -6.64 1.44
C ALA A 140 -0.52 -7.85 0.52
N MET A 141 0.62 -7.82 -0.14
CA MET A 141 1.14 -8.89 -0.98
C MET A 141 2.18 -9.69 -0.19
N LEU A 142 1.92 -10.97 0.03
CA LEU A 142 2.81 -11.89 0.73
C LEU A 142 3.59 -12.69 -0.30
N VAL A 143 4.91 -12.58 -0.32
CA VAL A 143 5.75 -13.19 -1.36
C VAL A 143 6.68 -14.23 -0.72
N VAL A 144 6.61 -15.46 -1.18
CA VAL A 144 7.53 -16.55 -0.79
C VAL A 144 8.14 -17.19 -2.02
N LEU A 145 9.35 -17.70 -1.88
CA LEU A 145 10.05 -18.39 -2.96
C LEU A 145 9.66 -19.87 -2.98
N SER A 146 9.37 -20.39 -4.17
CA SER A 146 8.87 -21.75 -4.37
C SER A 146 9.86 -22.85 -3.99
N LYS A 147 11.16 -22.54 -3.94
CA LYS A 147 12.22 -23.46 -3.48
C LYS A 147 12.34 -23.55 -1.96
N GLU A 148 11.63 -22.71 -1.21
CA GLU A 148 11.64 -22.81 0.26
C GLU A 148 11.02 -24.15 0.71
N PRO A 149 11.53 -24.77 1.79
CA PRO A 149 11.17 -26.14 2.18
C PRO A 149 9.69 -26.31 2.59
N ASP A 150 9.00 -25.23 2.99
CA ASP A 150 7.56 -25.22 3.25
C ASP A 150 6.96 -23.84 2.93
N PRO A 151 6.60 -23.57 1.66
CA PRO A 151 6.07 -22.28 1.25
C PRO A 151 4.74 -21.92 1.94
N VAL A 152 3.96 -22.91 2.38
CA VAL A 152 2.69 -22.69 3.08
C VAL A 152 2.96 -22.12 4.47
N MET A 153 3.83 -22.77 5.25
CA MET A 153 4.22 -22.28 6.57
C MET A 153 4.88 -20.90 6.48
N GLN A 154 5.73 -20.66 5.47
CA GLN A 154 6.35 -19.35 5.28
C GLN A 154 5.30 -18.25 5.04
N LEU A 155 4.30 -18.50 4.17
CA LEU A 155 3.20 -17.57 3.97
C LEU A 155 2.39 -17.34 5.26
N GLU A 156 2.15 -18.38 6.05
CA GLU A 156 1.47 -18.27 7.34
C GLU A 156 2.24 -17.38 8.33
N GLN A 157 3.57 -17.45 8.35
CA GLN A 157 4.40 -16.57 9.17
C GLN A 157 4.31 -15.11 8.71
N LEU A 158 4.24 -14.87 7.38
CA LEU A 158 4.08 -13.53 6.83
C LEU A 158 2.72 -12.90 7.15
N LEU A 159 1.71 -13.68 7.57
CA LEU A 159 0.43 -13.15 8.04
C LEU A 159 0.51 -12.44 9.39
N HIS A 160 1.58 -12.64 10.16
CA HIS A 160 1.66 -12.10 11.51
C HIS A 160 1.62 -10.56 11.50
N ALA A 161 0.86 -9.95 12.41
CA ALA A 161 0.65 -8.50 12.44
C ALA A 161 1.97 -7.71 12.55
N SER A 162 2.98 -8.26 13.22
CA SER A 162 4.31 -7.62 13.33
C SER A 162 5.07 -7.47 12.02
N LYS A 163 4.59 -8.08 10.92
CA LYS A 163 5.16 -7.92 9.58
C LYS A 163 4.54 -6.74 8.81
N MET A 164 3.50 -6.12 9.36
CA MET A 164 2.89 -4.90 8.80
C MET A 164 3.70 -3.65 9.19
N PRO A 165 3.52 -2.53 8.47
CA PRO A 165 4.16 -1.27 8.81
C PRO A 165 3.88 -0.82 10.26
N PRO A 166 4.80 -0.08 10.92
CA PRO A 166 4.65 0.32 12.31
C PRO A 166 3.31 1.00 12.62
N LEU A 167 2.84 1.92 11.77
CA LEU A 167 1.55 2.59 11.98
C LEU A 167 0.34 1.64 11.97
N CYS A 168 0.40 0.55 11.21
CA CYS A 168 -0.62 -0.50 11.28
C CYS A 168 -0.54 -1.25 12.62
N THR A 169 0.67 -1.63 13.05
CA THR A 169 0.85 -2.37 14.31
C THR A 169 0.49 -1.54 15.55
N GLN A 170 0.63 -0.22 15.47
CA GLN A 170 0.23 0.73 16.50
C GLN A 170 -1.27 1.06 16.48
N GLY A 171 -2.00 0.59 15.46
CA GLY A 171 -3.44 0.83 15.31
C GLY A 171 -3.80 2.23 14.82
N VAL A 172 -2.83 2.98 14.28
CA VAL A 172 -3.06 4.28 13.62
C VAL A 172 -3.71 4.07 12.25
N LEU A 173 -3.21 3.08 11.51
CA LEU A 173 -3.78 2.59 10.24
C LEU A 173 -4.49 1.26 10.45
N ASP A 174 -5.46 0.91 9.59
CA ASP A 174 -6.13 -0.40 9.63
C ASP A 174 -5.07 -1.50 9.43
N PRO A 175 -4.92 -2.42 10.41
CA PRO A 175 -3.91 -3.47 10.38
C PRO A 175 -4.28 -4.67 9.50
N VAL A 176 -5.50 -4.72 8.96
CA VAL A 176 -6.02 -5.89 8.22
C VAL A 176 -6.49 -5.49 6.80
N PRO A 177 -5.56 -5.05 5.92
CA PRO A 177 -5.88 -4.92 4.51
C PRO A 177 -6.15 -6.29 3.88
N SER A 178 -6.74 -6.29 2.68
CA SER A 178 -6.92 -7.54 1.93
C SER A 178 -5.56 -8.14 1.54
N ARG A 179 -5.42 -9.47 1.63
CA ARG A 179 -4.13 -10.16 1.50
C ARG A 179 -4.09 -11.06 0.28
N VAL A 180 -3.00 -10.96 -0.48
CA VAL A 180 -2.73 -11.79 -1.67
C VAL A 180 -1.44 -12.56 -1.42
N ALA A 181 -1.47 -13.88 -1.60
CA ALA A 181 -0.28 -14.71 -1.57
C ALA A 181 0.31 -14.84 -2.98
N VAL A 182 1.61 -14.67 -3.10
CA VAL A 182 2.36 -14.82 -4.34
C VAL A 182 3.43 -15.88 -4.13
N LEU A 183 3.37 -16.95 -4.93
CA LEU A 183 4.39 -17.98 -4.98
C LEU A 183 5.36 -17.66 -6.11
N LEU A 184 6.55 -17.19 -5.75
CA LEU A 184 7.60 -16.78 -6.67
C LEU A 184 8.41 -18.00 -7.15
N HIS A 185 8.55 -18.16 -8.46
CA HIS A 185 9.35 -19.18 -9.09
C HIS A 185 10.44 -18.55 -9.94
N ASP A 186 11.68 -18.91 -9.63
CA ASP A 186 12.83 -18.43 -10.37
C ASP A 186 13.27 -19.49 -11.38
N LEU A 187 13.04 -19.23 -12.65
CA LEU A 187 13.35 -20.18 -13.72
C LEU A 187 14.84 -20.27 -14.03
N SER A 188 15.63 -19.29 -13.62
CA SER A 188 17.09 -19.29 -13.81
C SER A 188 17.83 -20.09 -12.74
N ASP A 189 17.16 -20.38 -11.63
CA ASP A 189 17.75 -21.08 -10.49
C ASP A 189 17.64 -22.61 -10.68
N PRO A 190 18.77 -23.34 -10.78
CA PRO A 190 18.74 -24.79 -10.97
C PRO A 190 18.20 -25.55 -9.75
N GLU A 191 18.17 -24.93 -8.57
CA GLU A 191 17.59 -25.51 -7.35
C GLU A 191 16.08 -25.27 -7.24
N SER A 192 15.49 -24.50 -8.17
CA SER A 192 14.05 -24.31 -8.22
C SER A 192 13.31 -25.64 -8.41
N PRO A 193 12.14 -25.80 -7.79
CA PRO A 193 11.38 -27.05 -7.89
C PRO A 193 11.00 -27.35 -9.34
N SER A 194 10.80 -28.64 -9.65
CA SER A 194 10.23 -29.02 -10.94
C SER A 194 8.85 -28.39 -11.14
N LYS A 195 8.39 -28.27 -12.40
CA LYS A 195 7.04 -27.76 -12.68
C LYS A 195 5.95 -28.51 -11.93
N GLU A 196 6.08 -29.84 -11.82
CA GLU A 196 5.12 -30.67 -11.09
C GLU A 196 5.11 -30.37 -9.59
N ASP A 197 6.28 -30.14 -8.99
CA ASP A 197 6.38 -29.83 -7.56
C ASP A 197 5.95 -28.39 -7.26
N PHE A 198 6.23 -27.45 -8.18
CA PHE A 198 5.66 -26.11 -8.12
C PHE A 198 4.13 -26.15 -8.13
N ASP A 199 3.52 -26.93 -9.03
CA ASP A 199 2.06 -27.06 -9.13
C ASP A 199 1.47 -27.71 -7.86
N LYS A 200 2.15 -28.70 -7.26
CA LYS A 200 1.77 -29.29 -5.96
C LYS A 200 1.84 -28.27 -4.83
N ASN A 201 2.91 -27.47 -4.76
CA ASN A 201 3.07 -26.42 -3.76
C ASN A 201 1.98 -25.36 -3.92
N LEU A 202 1.71 -24.93 -5.15
CA LEU A 202 0.64 -23.98 -5.47
C LEU A 202 -0.74 -24.50 -5.08
N ALA A 203 -1.03 -25.78 -5.37
CA ALA A 203 -2.28 -26.42 -4.94
C ALA A 203 -2.41 -26.49 -3.42
N SER A 204 -1.32 -26.79 -2.71
CA SER A 204 -1.28 -26.84 -1.24
C SER A 204 -1.56 -25.47 -0.63
N ILE A 205 -0.97 -24.40 -1.18
CA ILE A 205 -1.27 -23.02 -0.75
C ILE A 205 -2.74 -22.68 -1.03
N ARG A 206 -3.27 -23.02 -2.21
CA ARG A 206 -4.68 -22.79 -2.57
C ARG A 206 -5.68 -23.57 -1.69
N ALA A 207 -5.26 -24.66 -1.05
CA ALA A 207 -6.09 -25.36 -0.09
C ALA A 207 -6.19 -24.61 1.26
N ARG A 208 -5.19 -23.80 1.60
CA ARG A 208 -5.08 -23.09 2.89
C ARG A 208 -5.47 -21.62 2.82
N PHE A 209 -5.25 -20.98 1.68
CA PHE A 209 -5.56 -19.59 1.39
C PHE A 209 -6.72 -19.50 0.40
N ALA A 210 -7.38 -18.34 0.30
CA ALA A 210 -8.45 -18.13 -0.68
C ALA A 210 -7.89 -18.35 -2.10
N PRO A 211 -8.37 -19.35 -2.88
CA PRO A 211 -7.72 -19.75 -4.14
C PRO A 211 -7.59 -18.62 -5.17
N ASN A 212 -8.54 -17.69 -5.17
CA ASN A 212 -8.55 -16.51 -6.04
C ASN A 212 -7.53 -15.43 -5.66
N LEU A 213 -6.94 -15.52 -4.46
CA LEU A 213 -5.92 -14.61 -3.92
C LEU A 213 -4.56 -15.29 -3.80
N VAL A 214 -4.35 -16.42 -4.49
CA VAL A 214 -3.06 -17.11 -4.60
C VAL A 214 -2.56 -17.05 -6.03
N LEU A 215 -1.51 -16.28 -6.26
CA LEU A 215 -0.98 -15.96 -7.59
C LEU A 215 0.40 -16.62 -7.81
N PRO A 216 0.58 -17.42 -8.87
CA PRO A 216 1.91 -17.85 -9.27
C PRO A 216 2.64 -16.69 -9.96
N LEU A 217 3.93 -16.53 -9.69
CA LEU A 217 4.79 -15.58 -10.39
C LEU A 217 6.05 -16.30 -10.87
N HIS A 218 6.21 -16.42 -12.18
CA HIS A 218 7.42 -16.94 -12.79
C HIS A 218 8.28 -15.77 -13.26
N ILE A 219 9.54 -15.73 -12.84
CA ILE A 219 10.50 -14.71 -13.25
C ILE A 219 11.85 -15.31 -13.61
N ASN A 220 12.70 -14.48 -14.21
CA ASN A 220 14.04 -14.79 -14.68
C ASN A 220 14.02 -15.87 -15.78
N HIS A 221 13.18 -15.68 -16.81
CA HIS A 221 13.14 -16.56 -17.98
C HIS A 221 14.41 -16.47 -18.85
N GLY A 222 15.24 -15.45 -18.64
CA GLY A 222 16.48 -15.23 -19.38
C GLY A 222 17.67 -15.96 -18.78
N ASP A 223 18.67 -16.27 -19.62
CA ASP A 223 19.95 -16.82 -19.16
C ASP A 223 20.71 -15.83 -18.25
N ALA A 224 21.66 -16.31 -17.46
CA ALA A 224 22.46 -15.47 -16.54
C ALA A 224 23.21 -14.30 -17.20
N LYS A 225 23.44 -14.36 -18.52
CA LYS A 225 24.09 -13.33 -19.33
C LYS A 225 23.11 -12.40 -20.05
N PHE A 226 21.82 -12.69 -19.98
CA PHE A 226 20.80 -11.89 -20.64
C PHE A 226 20.72 -10.50 -20.02
N THR A 227 20.63 -9.47 -20.86
CA THR A 227 20.42 -8.09 -20.45
C THR A 227 19.51 -7.38 -21.45
N MET A 228 18.51 -6.66 -20.95
CA MET A 228 17.57 -5.84 -21.71
C MET A 228 17.65 -4.37 -21.21
N PRO A 229 18.32 -3.47 -21.95
CA PRO A 229 18.41 -2.06 -21.57
C PRO A 229 17.05 -1.36 -21.45
N GLU A 230 16.07 -1.74 -22.27
CA GLU A 230 14.69 -1.20 -22.19
C GLU A 230 14.04 -1.50 -20.83
N ALA A 231 14.31 -2.68 -20.25
CA ALA A 231 13.82 -3.02 -18.92
C ALA A 231 14.49 -2.17 -17.86
N GLU A 232 15.81 -1.92 -17.96
CA GLU A 232 16.52 -1.04 -17.04
C GLU A 232 15.89 0.37 -17.01
N ASP A 233 15.63 0.96 -18.17
CA ASP A 233 15.01 2.29 -18.28
C ASP A 233 13.61 2.33 -17.68
N LEU A 234 12.87 1.23 -17.73
CA LEU A 234 11.54 1.11 -17.10
C LEU A 234 11.60 1.22 -15.58
N PHE A 235 12.63 0.65 -14.92
CA PHE A 235 12.73 0.67 -13.46
C PHE A 235 13.41 1.93 -12.94
N LYS A 236 14.31 2.57 -13.71
CA LYS A 236 15.08 3.75 -13.29
C LYS A 236 14.24 4.84 -12.63
N SER A 237 13.05 5.14 -13.15
CA SER A 237 12.17 6.19 -12.62
C SER A 237 11.51 5.85 -11.29
N PHE A 238 11.53 4.58 -10.87
CA PHE A 238 10.91 4.09 -9.64
C PHE A 238 11.91 3.77 -8.54
N LEU A 239 13.21 3.80 -8.84
CA LEU A 239 14.26 3.59 -7.84
C LEU A 239 14.33 4.84 -6.95
N VAL A 240 13.67 4.76 -5.79
CA VAL A 240 13.71 5.83 -4.80
C VAL A 240 15.07 5.77 -4.12
N GLN A 241 15.92 6.74 -4.42
CA GLN A 241 17.20 6.89 -3.76
C GLN A 241 16.96 7.50 -2.36
N THR A 242 16.77 6.63 -1.38
CA THR A 242 16.44 6.98 0.02
C THR A 242 17.67 7.38 0.86
N ALA A 243 18.86 7.28 0.29
CA ALA A 243 20.11 7.68 0.91
C ALA A 243 21.14 8.12 -0.15
N PRO A 244 22.06 9.03 0.19
CA PRO A 244 23.22 9.31 -0.65
C PRO A 244 24.01 8.01 -0.88
N PRO A 245 24.53 7.78 -2.10
CA PRO A 245 25.31 6.58 -2.38
C PRO A 245 26.56 6.57 -1.48
N PRO A 246 27.00 5.38 -1.01
CA PRO A 246 28.26 5.27 -0.29
C PRO A 246 29.42 5.82 -1.14
N PRO A 247 30.50 6.31 -0.51
CA PRO A 247 31.68 6.79 -1.24
C PRO A 247 32.15 5.72 -2.25
N PRO A 248 32.63 6.14 -3.43
CA PRO A 248 33.00 5.20 -4.48
C PRO A 248 34.00 4.17 -3.94
N PRO A 249 33.82 2.88 -4.25
CA PRO A 249 34.75 1.85 -3.79
C PRO A 249 36.16 2.15 -4.31
N PRO A 250 37.21 1.69 -3.61
CA PRO A 250 38.58 1.76 -4.11
C PRO A 250 38.65 1.21 -5.55
N PRO A 251 39.52 1.77 -6.42
CA PRO A 251 39.58 1.42 -7.84
C PRO A 251 39.76 -0.08 -8.12
N GLU A 252 40.30 -0.86 -7.17
CA GLU A 252 40.46 -2.32 -7.26
C GLU A 252 39.14 -3.11 -7.15
N ALA A 253 38.06 -2.52 -6.63
CA ALA A 253 36.74 -3.14 -6.50
C ALA A 253 35.73 -2.65 -7.56
N ALA A 254 36.17 -1.81 -8.50
CA ALA A 254 35.33 -1.23 -9.56
C ALA A 254 35.13 -2.16 -10.77
N ASP A 255 35.86 -3.28 -10.85
CA ASP A 255 35.84 -4.20 -12.00
C ASP A 255 34.67 -5.19 -11.99
N GLU A 256 33.92 -5.33 -10.90
CA GLU A 256 32.66 -6.08 -10.90
C GLU A 256 31.53 -5.22 -11.50
N VAL A 257 31.31 -5.37 -12.81
CA VAL A 257 30.13 -4.82 -13.50
C VAL A 257 28.87 -5.48 -12.91
N LYS A 258 28.33 -4.90 -11.83
CA LYS A 258 27.05 -5.31 -11.29
C LYS A 258 25.97 -5.02 -12.33
N PRO A 259 25.10 -6.00 -12.64
CA PRO A 259 24.00 -5.79 -13.58
C PRO A 259 23.14 -4.63 -13.07
N SER A 260 22.75 -3.75 -13.99
CA SER A 260 21.86 -2.64 -13.67
C SER A 260 20.50 -3.16 -13.20
N PRO A 261 19.82 -2.47 -12.27
CA PRO A 261 18.57 -2.97 -11.71
C PRO A 261 17.50 -3.24 -12.78
N GLY A 262 16.88 -4.42 -12.73
CA GLY A 262 15.84 -4.86 -13.67
C GLY A 262 16.34 -5.28 -15.05
N SER A 263 17.62 -5.07 -15.40
CA SER A 263 18.15 -5.37 -16.74
C SER A 263 18.09 -6.84 -17.14
N ARG A 264 18.01 -7.76 -16.18
CA ARG A 264 17.95 -9.21 -16.44
C ARG A 264 16.54 -9.73 -16.72
N LEU A 265 15.52 -8.89 -16.56
CA LEU A 265 14.13 -9.27 -16.80
C LEU A 265 13.83 -9.27 -18.30
N THR A 266 13.35 -10.41 -18.79
CA THR A 266 12.88 -10.59 -20.15
C THR A 266 11.49 -9.98 -20.35
N ARG A 267 11.05 -9.88 -21.61
CA ARG A 267 9.69 -9.40 -21.91
C ARG A 267 8.60 -10.33 -21.31
N GLU A 268 8.87 -11.62 -21.15
CA GLU A 268 7.96 -12.57 -20.50
C GLU A 268 7.86 -12.32 -19.00
N ASP A 269 8.99 -12.00 -18.35
CA ASP A 269 9.02 -11.58 -16.96
C ASP A 269 8.18 -10.31 -16.74
N LEU A 270 8.38 -9.29 -17.58
CA LEU A 270 7.63 -8.03 -17.48
C LEU A 270 6.12 -8.24 -17.68
N GLN A 271 5.72 -9.18 -18.55
CA GLN A 271 4.30 -9.53 -18.72
C GLN A 271 3.74 -10.25 -17.49
N SER A 272 4.49 -11.19 -16.92
CA SER A 272 4.11 -11.91 -15.71
C SER A 272 3.95 -10.97 -14.50
N LEU A 273 4.90 -10.03 -14.34
CA LEU A 273 4.84 -8.98 -13.31
C LEU A 273 3.65 -8.04 -13.52
N ALA A 274 3.41 -7.60 -14.76
CA ALA A 274 2.25 -6.77 -15.09
C ALA A 274 0.91 -7.46 -14.78
N GLN A 275 0.82 -8.75 -15.09
CA GLN A 275 -0.37 -9.55 -14.80
C GLN A 275 -0.59 -9.67 -13.30
N VAL A 276 0.42 -10.12 -12.54
CA VAL A 276 0.30 -10.29 -11.08
C VAL A 276 -0.01 -8.97 -10.39
N GLY A 277 0.67 -7.88 -10.77
CA GLY A 277 0.40 -6.55 -10.24
C GLY A 277 -1.04 -6.08 -10.50
N THR A 278 -1.54 -6.27 -11.72
CA THR A 278 -2.94 -5.94 -12.06
C THR A 278 -3.92 -6.80 -11.28
N GLU A 279 -3.66 -8.11 -11.15
CA GLU A 279 -4.53 -9.03 -10.42
C GLU A 279 -4.60 -8.68 -8.92
N VAL A 280 -3.50 -8.24 -8.32
CA VAL A 280 -3.48 -7.75 -6.92
C VAL A 280 -4.40 -6.54 -6.75
N VAL A 281 -4.36 -5.59 -7.69
CA VAL A 281 -5.23 -4.41 -7.65
C VAL A 281 -6.71 -4.81 -7.81
N VAL A 282 -7.01 -5.59 -8.85
CA VAL A 282 -8.38 -5.95 -9.24
C VAL A 282 -9.04 -6.91 -8.24
N LYS A 283 -8.30 -7.92 -7.74
CA LYS A 283 -8.86 -8.96 -6.88
C LYS A 283 -8.78 -8.64 -5.40
N SER A 284 -7.94 -7.68 -5.00
CA SER A 284 -7.67 -7.38 -3.58
C SER A 284 -7.89 -5.91 -3.24
N ALA A 285 -7.09 -4.98 -3.79
CA ALA A 285 -7.12 -3.58 -3.37
C ALA A 285 -8.48 -2.91 -3.64
N VAL A 286 -9.03 -3.05 -4.85
CA VAL A 286 -10.30 -2.44 -5.23
C VAL A 286 -11.47 -2.99 -4.41
N PRO A 287 -11.68 -4.32 -4.31
CA PRO A 287 -12.74 -4.87 -3.45
C PRO A 287 -12.62 -4.46 -1.98
N TRP A 288 -11.40 -4.33 -1.46
CA TRP A 288 -11.20 -3.84 -0.10
C TRP A 288 -11.62 -2.38 0.05
N MET A 289 -11.23 -1.51 -0.89
CA MET A 289 -11.64 -0.10 -0.87
C MET A 289 -13.16 0.06 -0.99
N GLU A 290 -13.83 -0.73 -1.84
CA GLU A 290 -15.30 -0.75 -1.93
C GLU A 290 -15.95 -1.13 -0.60
N LYS A 291 -15.43 -2.18 0.05
CA LYS A 291 -15.91 -2.63 1.36
C LYS A 291 -15.76 -1.54 2.41
N GLN A 292 -14.61 -0.86 2.46
CA GLN A 292 -14.38 0.24 3.40
C GLN A 292 -15.31 1.42 3.14
N LEU A 293 -15.52 1.79 1.87
CA LEU A 293 -16.47 2.83 1.48
C LEU A 293 -17.89 2.50 1.96
N GLN A 294 -18.35 1.27 1.73
CA GLN A 294 -19.67 0.78 2.17
C GLN A 294 -19.80 0.81 3.70
N GLN A 295 -18.75 0.43 4.43
CA GLN A 295 -18.74 0.47 5.90
C GLN A 295 -18.83 1.89 6.44
N LEU A 296 -18.01 2.81 5.92
CA LEU A 296 -18.04 4.23 6.28
C LEU A 296 -19.41 4.84 6.02
N GLU A 297 -20.02 4.51 4.89
CA GLU A 297 -21.35 4.99 4.58
C GLU A 297 -22.42 4.44 5.52
N ALA A 298 -22.38 3.15 5.83
CA ALA A 298 -23.29 2.55 6.79
C ALA A 298 -23.18 3.24 8.16
N GLN A 299 -21.96 3.56 8.60
CA GLN A 299 -21.71 4.30 9.82
C GLN A 299 -22.28 5.73 9.74
N ILE A 300 -22.02 6.48 8.67
CA ILE A 300 -22.56 7.84 8.47
C ILE A 300 -24.10 7.81 8.47
N SER A 301 -24.70 6.84 7.78
CA SER A 301 -26.15 6.67 7.71
C SER A 301 -26.76 6.33 9.07
N GLN A 302 -26.13 5.45 9.84
CA GLN A 302 -26.55 5.13 11.20
C GLN A 302 -26.38 6.32 12.14
N ALA A 303 -25.25 7.05 12.07
CA ALA A 303 -25.01 8.25 12.87
C ALA A 303 -26.04 9.34 12.58
N ARG A 304 -26.39 9.58 11.30
CA ARG A 304 -27.46 10.53 10.91
C ARG A 304 -28.83 10.10 11.43
N LYS A 305 -29.16 8.80 11.38
CA LYS A 305 -30.42 8.25 11.95
C LYS A 305 -30.44 8.38 13.48
N GLY A 306 -29.32 8.09 14.16
CA GLY A 306 -29.14 8.22 15.60
C GLY A 306 -29.27 9.66 16.07
N PHE A 307 -28.61 10.60 15.39
CA PHE A 307 -28.72 12.03 15.65
C PHE A 307 -30.15 12.55 15.41
N ARG A 308 -30.80 12.14 14.31
CA ARG A 308 -32.22 12.46 14.07
C ARG A 308 -33.14 11.89 15.15
N ASN A 309 -32.87 10.69 15.64
CA ASN A 309 -33.65 10.08 16.71
C ASN A 309 -33.41 10.78 18.05
N GLN A 310 -32.17 11.13 18.40
CA GLN A 310 -31.83 11.92 19.59
C GLN A 310 -32.44 13.32 19.56
N LEU A 311 -32.38 14.00 18.40
CA LEU A 311 -33.11 15.26 18.18
C LEU A 311 -34.62 15.06 18.34
N LYS A 312 -35.22 14.00 17.81
CA LYS A 312 -36.65 13.70 18.05
C LYS A 312 -36.97 13.49 19.53
N TYR A 313 -36.07 12.92 20.31
CA TYR A 313 -36.26 12.76 21.77
C TYR A 313 -36.11 14.08 22.52
N LEU A 314 -35.18 14.96 22.11
CA LEU A 314 -35.01 16.31 22.66
C LEU A 314 -36.17 17.26 22.27
N TRP A 315 -36.77 17.06 21.10
CA TRP A 315 -37.89 17.86 20.58
C TRP A 315 -39.27 17.29 20.94
N ARG A 316 -39.33 16.14 21.60
CA ARG A 316 -40.56 15.68 22.27
C ARG A 316 -40.74 16.53 23.53
N LYS A 317 -41.49 17.63 23.41
CA LYS A 317 -42.02 18.38 24.56
C LYS A 317 -42.60 17.40 25.61
N PRO A 318 -42.38 17.63 26.92
CA PRO A 318 -43.09 16.86 27.93
C PRO A 318 -44.59 17.09 27.72
N ARG A 319 -45.33 16.00 27.61
CA ARG A 319 -46.78 16.04 27.37
C ARG A 319 -47.44 16.60 28.62
N GLU A 320 -47.79 17.89 28.60
CA GLU A 320 -48.73 18.46 29.56
C GLU A 320 -50.06 17.72 29.42
N GLY A 321 -50.37 16.88 30.40
CA GLY A 321 -51.55 16.03 30.34
C GLY A 321 -51.64 14.93 31.40
N ALA A 322 -50.93 15.02 32.52
CA ALA A 322 -51.29 14.25 33.71
C ALA A 322 -52.28 15.07 34.55
N ARG A 323 -53.56 15.08 34.16
CA ARG A 323 -54.63 15.58 35.04
C ARG A 323 -54.79 14.59 36.21
N PHE A 324 -54.32 15.03 37.37
CA PHE A 324 -54.84 14.78 38.72
C PHE A 324 -55.46 13.39 39.00
N SER A 325 -54.69 12.52 39.66
CA SER A 325 -55.25 11.67 40.71
C SER A 325 -55.13 12.41 42.04
N ARG A 326 -56.23 13.00 42.53
CA ARG A 326 -56.36 13.58 43.89
C ARG A 326 -56.29 12.50 44.98
N LEU A 327 -55.21 11.73 45.05
CA LEU A 327 -55.03 10.67 46.05
C LEU A 327 -53.67 10.66 46.76
N THR A 328 -52.74 11.54 46.38
CA THR A 328 -51.39 11.58 46.98
C THR A 328 -51.11 12.80 47.86
N LEU A 329 -52.01 13.79 47.94
CA LEU A 329 -51.87 14.92 48.87
C LEU A 329 -52.46 14.67 50.27
N LYS A 330 -53.29 13.64 50.47
CA LYS A 330 -53.71 13.21 51.82
C LYS A 330 -52.68 12.33 52.55
N ARG A 331 -51.70 11.74 51.84
CA ARG A 331 -50.64 10.92 52.47
C ARG A 331 -49.43 11.71 52.95
N LEU A 332 -49.23 12.94 52.48
CA LEU A 332 -48.15 13.82 52.96
C LEU A 332 -48.56 14.73 54.12
N GLN A 333 -49.86 15.06 54.28
CA GLN A 333 -50.33 15.76 55.48
C GLN A 333 -50.52 14.84 56.70
N LEU A 334 -50.63 13.51 56.52
CA LEU A 334 -50.68 12.58 57.65
C LEU A 334 -49.29 12.14 58.19
N ARG A 335 -48.22 12.26 57.39
CA ARG A 335 -46.85 11.94 57.84
C ARG A 335 -46.14 13.09 58.56
N ALA A 336 -46.60 14.33 58.40
CA ALA A 336 -46.07 15.48 59.14
C ALA A 336 -46.67 15.65 60.55
N ARG A 337 -47.65 14.82 60.96
CA ARG A 337 -48.24 14.83 62.31
C ARG A 337 -47.79 13.69 63.23
N HIS A 338 -46.90 12.81 62.77
CA HIS A 338 -46.36 11.68 63.58
C HIS A 338 -44.85 11.77 63.84
N ALA A 339 -44.21 12.91 63.58
CA ALA A 339 -42.79 13.15 63.86
C ALA A 339 -42.54 14.15 65.00
N ASN A 340 -43.54 14.35 65.87
CA ASN A 340 -43.41 15.10 67.13
C ASN A 340 -44.24 14.37 68.18
N PHE A 341 -43.76 13.23 68.68
CA PHE A 341 -43.92 12.77 70.06
C PHE A 341 -43.15 11.46 70.22
N VAL A 342 -42.31 11.45 71.25
CA VAL A 342 -41.38 10.40 71.74
C VAL A 342 -40.00 10.42 71.08
#